data_AF-A0A9D8P8M2-F1
#
_entry.id   AF-A0A9D8P8M2-F1
#
_cell.length_a   1.000
_cell.length_b   1.000
_cell.length_c   1.000
_cell.angle_alpha   90.00
_cell.angle_beta   90.00
_cell.angle_gamma   90.00
#
_symmetry.space_group_name_H-M   'P 1'
#
loop_
_entity.id
_entity.type
_entity.pdbx_description
1 polymer ?
#
loop_
_entity_poly.entity_id
_entity_poly.type
_entity_poly.pdbx_seq_one_letter_code
_entity_poly.pdbx_strand_id
1 'polypeptide(L)'
;MDDRQIRICFQVFLSMVMIIVFSFTGEPLVLIGGLLMASLLGYLVPSGVHFISNVFGQLVYGFFSSDDSYEYRSFQDDMDKAKSLVRGEEYDKAIHAYREIIQKSPLMCEPRYNLAQIYWRAGYPGLALSEYNGIVAMKDQFGSTHPLVLESERATEELKSMLSQVGKESLNNT
;
A
#
# COMPACT_ATOMS: atom_id res chain seq x y z
N MET A 1 11.89 9.46 8.72
CA MET A 1 12.22 10.82 9.19
C MET A 1 11.41 11.03 10.45
N ASP A 2 12.06 11.20 11.60
CA ASP A 2 11.37 11.24 12.89
C ASP A 2 10.52 12.51 13.03
N ASP A 3 9.36 12.41 13.69
CA ASP A 3 8.45 13.55 13.97
C ASP A 3 9.17 14.73 14.63
N ARG A 4 10.22 14.45 15.40
CA ARG A 4 11.08 15.47 16.02
C ARG A 4 11.86 16.27 14.97
N GLN A 5 12.37 15.63 13.92
CA GLN A 5 13.11 16.31 12.86
C GLN A 5 12.19 17.15 11.96
N ILE A 6 10.98 16.65 11.67
CA ILE A 6 9.99 17.39 10.88
C ILE A 6 9.56 18.68 11.60
N ARG A 7 9.30 18.59 12.91
CA ARG A 7 8.98 19.76 13.76
C ARG A 7 10.09 20.81 13.72
N ILE A 8 11.34 20.39 13.91
CA ILE A 8 12.49 21.30 13.91
C ILE A 8 12.66 21.97 12.54
N CYS A 9 12.56 21.22 11.44
CA CYS A 9 12.64 21.79 10.10
C CYS A 9 11.57 22.84 9.83
N PHE A 10 10.30 22.56 10.17
CA PHE A 10 9.20 23.49 9.92
C PHE A 10 9.30 24.75 10.79
N GLN A 11 9.70 24.60 12.05
CA GLN A 11 9.94 25.71 12.96
C GLN A 11 11.09 26.61 12.47
N VAL A 12 12.20 26.02 12.03
CA VAL A 12 13.34 26.77 11.47
C VAL A 12 12.92 27.51 10.21
N PHE A 13 12.23 26.85 9.29
CA PHE A 13 11.73 27.47 8.06
C PHE A 13 10.80 28.67 8.34
N LEU A 14 9.79 28.51 9.18
CA LEU A 14 8.87 29.59 9.53
C LEU A 14 9.57 30.73 10.28
N SER A 15 10.52 30.42 11.17
CA SER A 15 11.31 31.44 11.85
C SER A 15 12.16 32.27 10.87
N MET A 16 12.71 31.63 9.84
CA MET A 16 13.49 32.31 8.79
C MET A 16 12.60 33.27 7.98
N VAL A 17 11.39 32.84 7.64
CA VAL A 17 10.38 33.69 6.95
C VAL A 17 10.01 34.90 7.81
N MET A 18 9.82 34.73 9.12
CA MET A 18 9.49 35.83 10.02
C MET A 18 10.62 36.85 10.18
N ILE A 19 11.88 36.40 10.18
CA ILE A 19 13.05 37.28 10.20
C ILE A 19 13.12 38.13 8.92
N ILE A 20 12.81 37.52 7.76
CA ILE A 20 12.73 38.24 6.49
C ILE A 20 11.61 39.28 6.54
N VAL A 21 10.40 38.92 6.97
CA VAL A 21 9.27 39.86 7.10
C VAL A 21 9.60 41.02 8.04
N PHE A 22 10.24 40.74 9.18
CA PHE A 22 10.69 41.76 10.11
C PHE A 22 11.69 42.74 9.49
N SER A 23 12.56 42.26 8.60
CA SER A 23 13.53 43.11 7.90
C SER A 23 12.86 44.14 6.97
N PHE A 24 11.62 43.89 6.53
CA PHE A 24 10.83 44.82 5.73
C PHE A 24 9.91 45.72 6.55
N THR A 25 9.33 45.22 7.65
CA THR A 25 8.35 45.97 8.45
C THR A 25 8.96 46.76 9.61
N GLY A 26 10.10 46.32 10.17
CA GLY A 26 10.76 46.94 11.32
C GLY A 26 9.99 46.84 12.64
N GLU A 27 8.82 46.20 12.65
CA GLU A 27 7.90 46.10 13.77
C GLU A 27 8.26 44.89 14.67
N PRO A 28 8.78 45.10 15.90
CA PRO A 28 9.23 44.00 16.76
C PRO A 28 8.08 43.11 17.25
N LEU A 29 6.86 43.64 17.32
CA LEU A 29 5.66 42.88 17.69
C LEU A 29 5.31 41.80 16.66
N VAL A 30 5.53 42.08 15.37
CA VAL A 30 5.29 41.12 14.27
C VAL A 30 6.25 39.94 14.37
N LEU A 31 7.51 40.19 14.73
CA LEU A 31 8.51 39.15 14.93
C LEU A 31 8.16 38.24 16.11
N ILE A 32 7.83 38.82 17.27
CA ILE A 32 7.50 38.06 18.49
C ILE A 32 6.20 37.26 18.29
N GLY A 33 5.16 37.88 17.74
CA GLY A 33 3.89 37.21 17.45
C GLY A 33 4.05 36.09 16.43
N GLY A 34 4.83 36.31 15.37
CA GLY A 34 5.08 35.29 14.35
C GLY A 34 5.92 34.12 14.82
N LEU A 35 6.91 34.33 15.69
CA LEU A 35 7.70 33.24 16.29
C LEU A 35 6.84 32.35 17.20
N LEU A 36 5.93 32.95 17.99
CA LEU A 36 4.98 32.20 18.81
C LEU A 36 3.98 31.40 17.96
N MET A 37 3.43 32.01 16.91
CA MET A 37 2.52 31.33 15.98
C MET A 37 3.22 30.23 15.18
N ALA A 38 4.49 30.42 14.79
CA ALA A 38 5.29 29.40 14.12
C ALA A 38 5.55 28.19 15.01
N SER A 39 5.81 28.40 16.31
CA SER A 39 5.95 27.32 17.27
C SER A 39 4.65 26.55 17.48
N LEU A 40 3.50 27.26 17.49
CA LEU A 40 2.18 26.65 17.62
C LEU A 40 1.80 25.82 16.38
N LEU A 41 2.00 26.40 15.19
CA LEU A 41 1.79 25.73 13.91
C LEU A 41 2.72 24.53 13.73
N GLY A 42 3.98 24.64 14.13
CA GLY A 42 4.95 23.54 14.07
C GLY A 42 4.55 22.32 14.90
N TYR A 43 3.78 22.50 15.99
CA TYR A 43 3.21 21.39 16.77
C TYR A 43 1.91 20.83 16.18
N LEU A 44 1.10 21.67 15.53
CA LEU A 44 -0.16 21.24 14.89
C LEU A 44 0.06 20.50 13.58
N VAL A 45 1.04 20.92 12.78
CA VAL A 45 1.29 20.43 11.41
C VAL A 45 1.61 18.93 11.37
N PRO A 46 2.50 18.37 12.22
CA PRO A 46 2.77 16.93 12.21
C PRO A 46 1.51 16.11 12.49
N SER A 47 0.67 16.54 13.44
CA SER A 47 -0.60 15.88 13.74
C SER A 47 -1.56 15.94 12.55
N GLY A 48 -1.60 17.07 11.83
CA GLY A 48 -2.38 17.22 10.60
C GLY A 48 -1.88 16.35 9.46
N VAL A 49 -0.56 16.25 9.27
CA VAL A 49 0.04 15.36 8.25
C VAL A 49 -0.19 13.90 8.59
N HIS A 50 -0.07 13.50 9.86
CA HIS A 50 -0.43 12.14 10.31
C HIS A 50 -1.90 11.85 10.09
N PHE A 51 -2.78 12.79 10.41
CA PHE A 51 -4.21 12.65 10.17
C PHE A 51 -4.53 12.52 8.68
N ILE A 52 -3.98 13.40 7.83
CA ILE A 52 -4.19 13.33 6.38
C ILE A 52 -3.58 12.06 5.80
N SER A 53 -2.39 11.65 6.23
CA SER A 53 -1.74 10.41 5.80
C SER A 53 -2.55 9.18 6.23
N ASN A 54 -3.12 9.20 7.43
CA ASN A 54 -3.92 8.08 7.93
C ASN A 54 -5.28 8.03 7.23
N VAL A 55 -5.94 9.16 7.03
CA VAL A 55 -7.20 9.26 6.27
C VAL A 55 -6.99 8.89 4.81
N PHE A 56 -5.91 9.35 4.18
CA PHE A 56 -5.56 9.00 2.80
C PHE A 56 -5.18 7.52 2.70
N GLY A 57 -4.44 7.00 3.67
CA GLY A 57 -4.14 5.58 3.80
C GLY A 57 -5.41 4.74 3.93
N GLN A 58 -6.36 5.14 4.78
CA GLN A 58 -7.65 4.45 4.94
C GLN A 58 -8.53 4.55 3.69
N LEU A 59 -8.45 5.66 2.95
CA LEU A 59 -9.22 5.87 1.73
C LEU A 59 -8.67 5.04 0.56
N VAL A 60 -7.35 4.89 0.48
CA VAL A 60 -6.66 4.11 -0.57
C VAL A 60 -6.55 2.62 -0.22
N TYR A 61 -6.39 2.27 1.05
CA TYR A 61 -6.06 0.91 1.53
C TYR A 61 -7.10 0.31 2.51
N GLY A 62 -8.22 0.97 2.81
CA GLY A 62 -9.29 0.43 3.67
C GLY A 62 -9.08 0.67 5.18
N PHE A 63 -10.13 0.44 5.98
CA PHE A 63 -10.23 0.89 7.39
C PHE A 63 -9.31 0.13 8.38
N PHE A 64 -8.59 -0.90 7.96
CA PHE A 64 -7.61 -1.62 8.78
C PHE A 64 -6.18 -1.29 8.35
N SER A 65 -5.56 -0.33 9.04
CA SER A 65 -4.13 0.01 8.89
C SER A 65 -3.36 0.04 10.21
N SER A 66 -3.97 -0.31 11.35
CA SER A 66 -3.32 -0.14 12.66
C SER A 66 -2.56 -1.35 13.20
N ASP A 67 -2.71 -2.56 12.64
CA ASP A 67 -1.95 -3.75 13.08
C ASP A 67 -0.98 -4.31 12.01
N ASP A 68 -1.34 -4.22 10.73
CA ASP A 68 -0.55 -4.80 9.62
C ASP A 68 0.79 -4.11 9.36
N SER A 69 0.98 -2.86 9.81
CA SER A 69 2.20 -2.09 9.50
C SER A 69 3.48 -2.68 10.12
N TYR A 70 3.35 -3.43 11.23
CA TYR A 70 4.47 -4.11 11.89
C TYR A 70 4.75 -5.47 11.25
N GLU A 71 3.70 -6.23 10.94
CA GLU A 71 3.82 -7.54 10.27
C GLU A 71 4.32 -7.39 8.83
N TYR A 72 3.84 -6.38 8.09
CA TYR A 72 4.29 -6.04 6.74
C TYR A 72 5.78 -5.71 6.68
N ARG A 73 6.27 -4.90 7.64
CA ARG A 73 7.71 -4.60 7.74
C ARG A 73 8.55 -5.85 8.01
N SER A 74 8.02 -6.78 8.81
CA SER A 74 8.73 -8.02 9.14
C SER A 74 8.92 -8.93 7.93
N PHE A 75 8.02 -8.89 6.94
CA PHE A 75 8.12 -9.69 5.71
C PHE A 75 8.65 -8.92 4.51
N GLN A 76 9.09 -7.67 4.68
CA GLN A 76 9.55 -6.84 3.57
C GLN A 76 10.78 -7.46 2.88
N ASP A 77 11.75 -7.96 3.65
CA ASP A 77 12.94 -8.62 3.11
C ASP A 77 12.58 -9.91 2.34
N ASP A 78 11.64 -10.71 2.89
CA ASP A 78 11.14 -11.93 2.25
C ASP A 78 10.37 -11.59 0.96
N MET A 79 9.57 -10.51 0.95
CA MET A 79 8.83 -10.00 -0.21
C MET A 79 9.78 -9.49 -1.30
N ASP A 80 10.82 -8.74 -0.94
CA ASP A 80 11.79 -8.22 -1.89
C ASP A 80 12.60 -9.36 -2.53
N LYS A 81 12.97 -10.37 -1.73
CA LYS A 81 13.56 -11.60 -2.24
C LYS A 81 12.61 -12.32 -3.21
N ALA A 82 11.35 -12.50 -2.85
CA ALA A 82 10.36 -13.14 -3.72
C ALA A 82 10.17 -12.36 -5.04
N LYS A 83 10.07 -11.03 -4.98
CA LYS A 83 10.00 -10.15 -6.16
C LYS A 83 11.26 -10.26 -7.03
N SER A 84 12.43 -10.37 -6.43
CA SER A 84 13.69 -10.54 -7.18
C SER A 84 13.71 -11.87 -7.96
N LEU A 85 13.19 -12.95 -7.37
CA LEU A 85 13.07 -14.26 -8.03
C LEU A 85 12.12 -14.20 -9.22
N VAL A 86 11.00 -13.47 -9.10
CA VAL A 86 10.08 -13.21 -10.23
C VAL A 86 10.78 -12.46 -11.36
N ARG A 87 11.59 -11.44 -11.04
CA ARG A 87 12.35 -10.67 -12.05
C ARG A 87 13.42 -11.52 -12.73
N GLY A 88 13.96 -12.51 -12.02
CA GLY A 88 14.89 -13.51 -12.56
C GLY A 88 14.20 -14.66 -13.31
N GLU A 89 12.88 -14.62 -13.51
CA GLU A 89 12.07 -15.69 -14.12
C GLU A 89 12.13 -17.04 -13.37
N GLU A 90 12.61 -17.03 -12.12
CA GLU A 90 12.68 -18.20 -11.24
C GLU A 90 11.33 -18.43 -10.55
N TYR A 91 10.29 -18.69 -11.35
CA TYR A 91 8.90 -18.76 -10.90
C TYR A 91 8.68 -19.80 -9.80
N ASP A 92 9.31 -20.97 -9.88
CA ASP A 92 9.16 -22.03 -8.86
C ASP A 92 9.64 -21.59 -7.48
N LYS A 93 10.80 -20.92 -7.42
CA LYS A 93 11.34 -20.39 -6.16
C LYS A 93 10.52 -19.22 -5.65
N ALA A 94 10.03 -18.36 -6.54
CA ALA A 94 9.14 -17.26 -6.18
C ALA A 94 7.82 -17.76 -5.58
N ILE A 95 7.22 -18.80 -6.18
CA ILE A 95 6.00 -19.44 -5.67
C ILE A 95 6.24 -19.98 -4.25
N HIS A 96 7.36 -20.67 -4.02
CA HIS A 96 7.71 -21.16 -2.69
C HIS A 96 7.84 -20.01 -1.68
N ALA A 97 8.57 -18.96 -2.03
CA ALA A 97 8.78 -17.80 -1.16
C ALA A 97 7.45 -17.10 -0.82
N TYR A 98 6.56 -16.88 -1.79
CA TYR A 98 5.25 -16.29 -1.51
C TYR A 98 4.37 -17.18 -0.64
N ARG A 99 4.40 -18.51 -0.84
CA ARG A 99 3.65 -19.45 0.02
C ARG A 99 4.12 -19.41 1.46
N GLU A 100 5.43 -19.31 1.72
CA GLU A 100 5.96 -19.15 3.07
C GLU A 100 5.45 -17.86 3.73
N ILE A 101 5.44 -16.74 3.00
CA ILE A 101 4.91 -15.47 3.50
C ILE A 101 3.43 -15.59 3.83
N ILE A 102 2.63 -16.18 2.92
CA ILE A 102 1.18 -16.40 3.12
C ILE A 102 0.92 -17.32 4.32
N GLN A 103 1.77 -18.32 4.55
CA GLN A 103 1.63 -19.21 5.70
C GLN A 103 1.89 -18.48 7.03
N LYS A 104 2.84 -17.55 7.05
CA LYS A 104 3.18 -16.75 8.23
C LYS A 104 2.15 -15.64 8.48
N SER A 105 1.66 -14.97 7.44
CA SER A 105 0.59 -13.95 7.53
C SER A 105 -0.53 -14.23 6.50
N PRO A 106 -1.55 -15.00 6.89
CA PRO A 106 -2.64 -15.40 5.99
C PRO A 106 -3.53 -14.26 5.51
N LEU A 107 -3.54 -13.15 6.24
CA LEU A 107 -4.35 -11.96 5.99
C LEU A 107 -3.72 -11.04 4.93
N MET A 108 -2.45 -11.23 4.60
CA MET A 108 -1.74 -10.35 3.66
C MET A 108 -2.17 -10.64 2.21
N CYS A 109 -2.84 -9.68 1.56
CA CYS A 109 -3.33 -9.82 0.18
C CYS A 109 -2.25 -9.70 -0.89
N GLU A 110 -1.22 -8.86 -0.67
CA GLU A 110 -0.16 -8.62 -1.66
C GLU A 110 0.59 -9.90 -2.12
N PRO A 111 1.08 -10.79 -1.23
CA PRO A 111 1.76 -12.01 -1.65
C PRO A 111 0.81 -12.99 -2.36
N ARG A 112 -0.46 -13.09 -1.95
CA ARG A 112 -1.49 -13.88 -2.67
C ARG A 112 -1.72 -13.34 -4.09
N TYR A 113 -1.77 -12.03 -4.23
CA TYR A 113 -1.98 -11.37 -5.52
C TYR A 113 -0.81 -11.63 -6.47
N ASN A 114 0.42 -11.48 -5.98
CA ASN A 114 1.63 -11.76 -6.76
C ASN A 114 1.71 -13.25 -7.14
N LEU A 115 1.35 -14.15 -6.22
CA LEU A 115 1.28 -15.58 -6.49
C LEU A 115 0.27 -15.92 -7.59
N ALA A 116 -0.91 -15.30 -7.55
CA ALA A 116 -1.95 -15.43 -8.59
C ALA A 116 -1.44 -14.98 -9.97
N GLN A 117 -0.74 -13.85 -10.03
CA GLN A 117 -0.13 -13.36 -11.27
C GLN A 117 0.92 -14.31 -11.83
N ILE A 118 1.73 -14.94 -10.97
CA ILE A 118 2.73 -15.91 -11.40
C ILE A 118 2.05 -17.15 -11.97
N TYR A 119 1.02 -17.70 -11.30
CA TYR A 119 0.28 -18.85 -11.83
C TYR A 119 -0.38 -18.51 -13.17
N TRP A 120 -0.90 -17.30 -13.32
CA TRP A 120 -1.46 -16.84 -14.58
C TRP A 120 -0.42 -16.84 -15.70
N ARG A 121 0.75 -16.22 -15.46
CA ARG A 121 1.87 -16.21 -16.43
C ARG A 121 2.43 -17.58 -16.73
N ALA A 122 2.42 -18.48 -15.74
CA ALA A 122 2.87 -19.86 -15.89
C ALA A 122 1.85 -20.76 -16.62
N GLY A 123 0.69 -20.23 -17.03
CA GLY A 123 -0.32 -20.98 -17.78
C GLY A 123 -1.22 -21.86 -16.90
N TYR A 124 -1.32 -21.55 -15.60
CA TYR A 124 -2.18 -22.26 -14.64
C TYR A 124 -3.37 -21.38 -14.20
N PRO A 125 -4.35 -21.11 -15.09
CA PRO A 125 -5.46 -20.20 -14.81
C PRO A 125 -6.35 -20.65 -13.64
N GLY A 126 -6.50 -21.96 -13.43
CA GLY A 126 -7.29 -22.49 -12.32
C GLY A 126 -6.66 -22.19 -10.96
N LEU A 127 -5.34 -22.29 -10.84
CA LEU A 127 -4.61 -21.95 -9.61
C LEU A 127 -4.63 -20.44 -9.38
N ALA A 128 -4.43 -19.64 -10.44
CA ALA A 128 -4.54 -18.19 -10.37
C ALA A 128 -5.94 -17.75 -9.88
N LEU A 129 -6.99 -18.36 -10.43
CA LEU A 129 -8.38 -18.09 -10.04
C LEU A 129 -8.62 -18.39 -8.55
N SER A 130 -8.07 -19.49 -8.03
CA SER A 130 -8.17 -19.84 -6.61
C SER A 130 -7.54 -18.78 -5.71
N GLU A 131 -6.34 -18.30 -6.06
CA GLU A 131 -5.64 -17.28 -5.27
C GLU A 131 -6.36 -15.92 -5.32
N TYR A 132 -6.84 -15.49 -6.50
CA TYR A 132 -7.64 -14.27 -6.62
C TYR A 132 -8.96 -14.37 -5.85
N ASN A 133 -9.67 -15.49 -5.92
CA ASN A 133 -10.88 -15.71 -5.12
C ASN A 133 -10.59 -15.61 -3.61
N GLY A 134 -9.41 -16.06 -3.16
CA GLY A 134 -8.97 -15.89 -1.78
C GLY A 134 -8.92 -14.42 -1.35
N ILE A 135 -8.47 -13.52 -2.24
CA ILE A 135 -8.45 -12.07 -1.99
C ILE A 135 -9.87 -11.49 -2.01
N VAL A 136 -10.69 -11.89 -2.99
CA VAL A 136 -12.10 -11.43 -3.10
C VAL A 136 -12.92 -11.88 -1.89
N ALA A 137 -12.65 -13.06 -1.32
CA ALA A 137 -13.31 -13.52 -0.10
C ALA A 137 -13.01 -12.62 1.12
N MET A 138 -11.91 -11.89 1.10
CA MET A 138 -11.56 -10.92 2.15
C MET A 138 -12.14 -9.52 1.88
N LYS A 139 -13.01 -9.36 0.87
CA LYS A 139 -13.68 -8.11 0.52
C LYS A 139 -14.41 -7.45 1.68
N ASP A 140 -15.11 -8.25 2.49
CA ASP A 140 -15.86 -7.73 3.65
C ASP A 140 -14.92 -7.17 4.73
N GLN A 141 -13.67 -7.62 4.74
CA GLN A 141 -12.64 -7.19 5.70
C GLN A 141 -11.87 -5.96 5.19
N PHE A 142 -11.44 -5.95 3.93
CA PHE A 142 -10.65 -4.86 3.34
C PHE A 142 -11.50 -3.70 2.77
N GLY A 143 -12.77 -3.95 2.53
CA GLY A 143 -13.67 -3.03 1.83
C GLY A 143 -13.70 -3.30 0.33
N SER A 144 -14.89 -3.13 -0.24
CA SER A 144 -15.16 -3.35 -1.67
C SER A 144 -14.38 -2.44 -2.61
N THR A 145 -13.82 -1.34 -2.11
CA THR A 145 -13.05 -0.37 -2.89
C THR A 145 -11.54 -0.60 -2.83
N HIS A 146 -11.08 -1.63 -2.11
CA HIS A 146 -9.65 -1.90 -2.00
C HIS A 146 -9.03 -2.25 -3.37
N PRO A 147 -7.91 -1.63 -3.80
CA PRO A 147 -7.34 -1.81 -5.14
C PRO A 147 -7.08 -3.28 -5.50
N LEU A 148 -6.47 -4.05 -4.59
CA LEU A 148 -6.21 -5.47 -4.83
C LEU A 148 -7.48 -6.32 -4.90
N VAL A 149 -8.55 -5.92 -4.20
CA VAL A 149 -9.84 -6.63 -4.25
C VAL A 149 -10.50 -6.36 -5.59
N LEU A 150 -10.59 -5.09 -6.01
CA LEU A 150 -11.14 -4.71 -7.31
C LEU A 150 -10.40 -5.37 -8.47
N GLU A 151 -9.07 -5.38 -8.41
CA GLU A 151 -8.25 -5.98 -9.46
C GLU A 151 -8.37 -7.51 -9.47
N SER A 152 -8.42 -8.14 -8.28
CA SER A 152 -8.68 -9.58 -8.19
C SER A 152 -10.06 -9.93 -8.72
N GLU A 153 -11.11 -9.16 -8.41
CA GLU A 153 -12.47 -9.36 -8.95
C GLU A 153 -12.45 -9.34 -10.48
N ARG A 154 -11.83 -8.32 -11.09
CA ARG A 154 -11.69 -8.25 -12.55
C ARG A 154 -10.97 -9.46 -13.13
N ALA A 155 -9.84 -9.84 -12.52
CA ALA A 155 -9.07 -11.00 -12.96
C ALA A 155 -9.89 -12.29 -12.84
N THR A 156 -10.69 -12.47 -11.78
CA THR A 156 -11.55 -13.66 -11.65
C THR A 156 -12.62 -13.74 -12.74
N GLU A 157 -13.22 -12.62 -13.13
CA GLU A 157 -14.24 -12.58 -14.18
C GLU A 157 -13.64 -12.86 -15.56
N GLU A 158 -12.47 -12.30 -15.85
CA GLU A 158 -11.72 -12.59 -17.08
C GLU A 158 -11.35 -14.08 -17.18
N LEU A 159 -10.80 -14.63 -16.10
CA LEU A 159 -10.42 -16.05 -16.01
C LEU A 159 -11.61 -16.99 -16.20
N LYS A 160 -12.74 -16.71 -15.53
CA LYS A 160 -13.97 -17.51 -15.68
C LYS A 160 -14.50 -17.46 -17.11
N SER A 161 -14.47 -16.28 -17.74
CA SER A 161 -14.90 -16.10 -19.13
C SER A 161 -14.06 -16.95 -20.08
N MET A 162 -12.73 -16.89 -19.95
CA MET A 162 -11.81 -17.68 -20.78
C MET A 162 -11.99 -19.18 -20.59
N LEU A 163 -12.11 -19.65 -19.34
CA LEU A 163 -12.34 -21.06 -19.04
C LEU A 163 -13.67 -21.57 -19.61
N SER A 164 -14.72 -20.73 -19.58
CA SER A 164 -16.03 -21.04 -20.16
C SER A 164 -16.00 -21.15 -21.69
N GLN A 165 -15.22 -20.30 -22.36
CA GLN A 165 -15.04 -20.36 -23.82
C GLN A 165 -14.27 -21.62 -24.25
N VAL A 166 -13.14 -21.91 -23.58
CA VAL A 166 -12.33 -23.11 -23.87
C VAL A 166 -13.16 -24.39 -23.72
N GLY A 167 -14.03 -24.46 -22.70
CA GLY A 167 -14.93 -25.61 -22.51
C GLY A 167 -15.93 -25.79 -23.67
N LYS A 168 -16.42 -24.71 -24.27
CA LYS A 168 -17.36 -24.76 -25.40
C LYS A 168 -16.69 -25.11 -26.73
N GLU A 169 -15.49 -24.60 -26.97
CA GLU A 169 -14.71 -24.93 -28.16
C GLU A 169 -14.26 -26.40 -28.16
N SER A 170 -13.89 -26.93 -26.99
CA SER A 170 -13.57 -28.36 -26.84
C SER A 170 -14.77 -29.26 -27.13
N LEU A 171 -16.01 -28.82 -26.86
CA LEU A 171 -17.21 -29.61 -27.11
C LEU A 171 -17.65 -29.56 -28.58
N ASN A 172 -17.42 -28.44 -29.27
CA ASN A 172 -17.81 -28.27 -30.68
C ASN A 172 -16.82 -28.90 -31.68
N ASN A 173 -15.62 -29.28 -31.24
CA ASN A 173 -14.57 -29.86 -32.07
C ASN A 173 -14.49 -31.40 -31.98
N THR A 174 -15.51 -32.05 -31.41
CA THR A 174 -15.68 -33.52 -31.29
C THR A 174 -16.96 -33.96 -31.98
#